data_AF-A0A351H6M5-F1
#
_entry.id   AF-A0A351H6M5-F1
#
_cell.length_a   1.000
_cell.length_b   1.000
_cell.length_c   1.000
_cell.angle_alpha   90.00
_cell.angle_beta   90.00
_cell.angle_gamma   90.00
#
_symmetry.space_group_name_H-M   'P 1'
#
loop_
_entity.id
_entity.type
_entity.pdbx_description
1 polymer ?
#
loop_
_entity_poly.entity_id
_entity_poly.type
_entity_poly.pdbx_seq_one_letter_code
_entity_poly.pdbx_strand_id
1 'polypeptide(L)'
;MNKERILRPVRRIHGGMLLPHLKGTADAESLMMPPPDTVKIPMLQHIGAPAEPVVNTGDRVFVGTLIGKAAGAVSAAVHSSVSGTVKAVESVISGGKEIKRVVIDSDGLMEKDPSLKPFDVNNAQDIANAAAECGLVGLGGAGFPASVKLTVKEETPIDTLIINGAECEPYITSDYRECIESYNDVIEGVYLLKDKLNVKNVIICIESNKEKAITKLYTIAADKRDEDDAVRLMKLPTSYPQGAEKVIIYSATGRRVPAGKLPSDVGCIVMNITSVAALYRFIKTGMPLVSKRITVDGTAVNEPKNVIVPIGTPIEKVLEFAGGVSDDAAEIIMGGPMMGVDVCDKEAVIEKRNNALTVMKERFKEPDASPCIHCGRCAAACPMRLYPTAVEAALSHGLKDKLKTLNVNYCMECGSCSYVCPAKRPLTQAMRLAKAELRR
;
A
#
# COMPACT_ATOMS: atom_id res chain seq x y z
N MET A 1 0.09 -0.13 31.78
CA MET A 1 -0.86 0.04 30.66
C MET A 1 -2.26 -0.22 31.19
N ASN A 2 -3.18 0.75 31.10
CA ASN A 2 -4.57 0.49 31.46
C ASN A 2 -5.22 -0.32 30.33
N LYS A 3 -5.49 -1.61 30.57
CA LYS A 3 -6.01 -2.55 29.56
C LYS A 3 -7.35 -2.09 28.97
N GLU A 4 -8.07 -1.22 29.66
CA GLU A 4 -9.39 -0.70 29.26
C GLU A 4 -9.35 0.22 28.03
N ARG A 5 -8.20 0.83 27.70
CA ARG A 5 -8.09 1.75 26.54
C ARG A 5 -7.80 1.06 25.20
N ILE A 6 -7.47 -0.24 25.21
CA ILE A 6 -7.20 -0.98 23.97
C ILE A 6 -8.48 -1.66 23.52
N LEU A 7 -9.01 -1.20 22.39
CA LEU A 7 -10.20 -1.75 21.79
C LEU A 7 -9.96 -3.17 21.26
N ARG A 8 -11.01 -3.98 21.38
CA ARG A 8 -11.16 -5.23 20.64
C ARG A 8 -11.97 -4.95 19.36
N PRO A 9 -11.86 -5.78 18.31
CA PRO A 9 -12.67 -5.61 17.11
C PRO A 9 -14.16 -5.65 17.46
N VAL A 10 -14.91 -4.68 16.94
CA VAL A 10 -16.38 -4.61 17.07
C VAL A 10 -17.02 -5.83 16.41
N ARG A 11 -16.46 -6.27 15.28
CA ARG A 11 -16.86 -7.51 14.61
C ARG A 11 -15.64 -8.37 14.28
N ARG A 12 -15.83 -9.69 14.38
CA ARG A 12 -14.87 -10.65 13.83
C ARG A 12 -15.14 -10.86 12.35
N ILE A 13 -14.06 -10.93 11.58
CA ILE A 13 -14.13 -11.19 10.15
C ILE A 13 -14.60 -12.64 9.93
N HIS A 14 -15.29 -12.87 8.81
CA HIS A 14 -15.53 -14.22 8.34
C HIS A 14 -14.32 -14.70 7.53
N GLY A 15 -14.04 -16.00 7.58
CA GLY A 15 -12.95 -16.59 6.81
C GLY A 15 -11.60 -15.96 7.12
N GLY A 16 -10.79 -15.76 6.08
CA GLY A 16 -9.38 -15.45 6.22
C GLY A 16 -8.55 -16.70 6.50
N MET A 17 -7.27 -16.48 6.78
CA MET A 17 -6.28 -17.54 6.93
C MET A 17 -5.21 -17.13 7.92
N LEU A 18 -4.68 -18.09 8.66
CA LEU A 18 -3.43 -17.91 9.37
C LEU A 18 -2.28 -18.20 8.39
N LEU A 19 -1.47 -17.18 8.11
CA LEU A 19 -0.27 -17.33 7.30
C LEU A 19 0.95 -17.56 8.20
N PRO A 20 2.02 -18.21 7.69
CA PRO A 20 3.29 -18.28 8.39
C PRO A 20 3.80 -16.90 8.81
N HIS A 21 4.23 -16.77 10.07
CA HIS A 21 4.76 -15.52 10.59
C HIS A 21 6.24 -15.34 10.21
N LEU A 22 6.49 -15.04 8.94
CA LEU A 22 7.82 -14.76 8.42
C LEU A 22 8.02 -13.25 8.44
N LYS A 23 8.85 -12.74 9.36
CA LYS A 23 9.12 -11.30 9.52
C LYS A 23 10.60 -11.10 9.90
N GLY A 24 11.51 -11.60 9.06
CA GLY A 24 12.94 -11.70 9.38
C GLY A 24 13.61 -10.36 9.69
N THR A 25 13.06 -9.29 9.12
CA THR A 25 13.57 -7.92 9.24
C THR A 25 12.89 -7.10 10.34
N ALA A 26 12.00 -7.67 11.15
CA ALA A 26 11.21 -6.92 12.13
C ALA A 26 12.08 -6.20 13.17
N ASP A 27 13.16 -6.84 13.60
CA ASP A 27 14.04 -6.30 14.64
C ASP A 27 15.22 -5.49 14.09
N ALA A 28 15.41 -5.48 12.76
CA ALA A 28 16.45 -4.68 12.10
C ALA A 28 15.98 -3.25 11.85
N GLU A 29 16.84 -2.28 12.18
CA GLU A 29 16.61 -0.87 11.84
C GLU A 29 16.63 -0.66 10.33
N SER A 30 15.83 0.32 9.88
CA SER A 30 15.77 0.64 8.46
C SER A 30 17.01 1.42 8.06
N LEU A 31 17.62 1.02 6.94
CA LEU A 31 18.83 1.64 6.43
C LEU A 31 18.48 2.65 5.33
N MET A 32 19.15 3.79 5.33
CA MET A 32 19.08 4.74 4.22
C MET A 32 19.95 4.21 3.07
N MET A 33 19.36 4.07 1.88
CA MET A 33 20.13 3.71 0.69
C MET A 33 20.99 4.92 0.25
N PRO A 34 22.25 4.72 -0.18
CA PRO A 34 23.02 5.78 -0.80
C PRO A 34 22.35 6.28 -2.09
N PRO A 35 22.68 7.49 -2.56
CA PRO A 35 22.14 8.03 -3.80
C PRO A 35 22.44 7.08 -4.97
N PRO A 36 21.45 6.65 -5.76
CA PRO A 36 21.69 5.86 -6.97
C PRO A 36 22.27 6.76 -8.07
N ASP A 37 23.06 6.18 -8.99
CA ASP A 37 23.64 6.91 -10.13
C ASP A 37 22.58 7.41 -11.12
N THR A 38 21.48 6.65 -11.27
CA THR A 38 20.36 6.99 -12.15
C THR A 38 19.06 6.53 -11.50
N VAL A 39 18.01 7.35 -11.63
CA VAL A 39 16.63 6.93 -11.34
C VAL A 39 15.78 7.00 -12.61
N LYS A 40 14.86 6.05 -12.76
CA LYS A 40 13.86 6.03 -13.84
C LYS A 40 12.49 6.11 -13.17
N ILE A 41 11.81 7.25 -13.26
CA ILE A 41 10.58 7.51 -12.52
C ILE A 41 9.38 7.41 -13.46
N PRO A 42 8.53 6.36 -13.35
CA PRO A 42 7.34 6.22 -14.17
C PRO A 42 6.29 7.26 -13.81
N MET A 43 5.56 7.77 -14.81
CA MET A 43 4.47 8.71 -14.57
C MET A 43 3.19 8.05 -14.08
N LEU A 44 3.11 6.71 -14.11
CA LEU A 44 2.01 5.94 -13.57
C LEU A 44 2.47 5.08 -12.39
N GLN A 45 2.17 5.53 -11.17
CA GLN A 45 2.55 4.84 -9.92
C GLN A 45 1.33 4.56 -9.01
N HIS A 46 0.13 4.58 -9.60
CA HIS A 46 -1.17 4.48 -8.92
C HIS A 46 -2.25 3.97 -9.88
N ILE A 47 -3.47 3.71 -9.39
CA ILE A 47 -4.56 3.16 -10.24
C ILE A 47 -5.17 4.14 -11.26
N GLY A 48 -4.90 5.44 -11.09
CA GLY A 48 -5.46 6.53 -11.89
C GLY A 48 -4.83 6.73 -13.27
N ALA A 49 -5.03 7.92 -13.84
CA ALA A 49 -4.44 8.32 -15.12
C ALA A 49 -2.97 8.79 -14.95
N PRO A 50 -2.04 8.40 -15.84
CA PRO A 50 -0.63 8.78 -15.73
C PRO A 50 -0.44 10.29 -15.60
N ALA A 51 0.54 10.73 -14.81
CA ALA A 51 0.94 12.12 -14.76
C ALA A 51 1.55 12.58 -16.10
N GLU A 52 1.47 13.87 -16.40
CA GLU A 52 2.08 14.49 -17.57
C GLU A 52 3.45 15.05 -17.18
N PRO A 53 4.56 14.61 -17.82
CA PRO A 53 5.87 15.18 -17.57
C PRO A 53 5.87 16.70 -17.80
N VAL A 54 6.52 17.44 -16.88
CA VAL A 54 6.67 18.91 -16.96
C VAL A 54 8.12 19.36 -17.10
N VAL A 55 9.04 18.41 -17.30
CA VAL A 55 10.47 18.64 -17.50
C VAL A 55 10.90 18.12 -18.88
N ASN A 56 11.99 18.68 -19.39
CA ASN A 56 12.62 18.33 -20.65
C ASN A 56 14.01 17.72 -20.43
N THR A 57 14.52 17.06 -21.46
CA THR A 57 15.91 16.55 -21.45
C THR A 57 16.88 17.72 -21.31
N GLY A 58 17.86 17.58 -20.41
CA GLY A 58 18.84 18.62 -20.08
C GLY A 58 18.45 19.50 -18.89
N ASP A 59 17.21 19.43 -18.39
CA ASP A 59 16.80 20.22 -17.23
C ASP A 59 17.53 19.76 -15.96
N ARG A 60 18.00 20.71 -15.15
CA ARG A 60 18.50 20.43 -13.80
C ARG A 60 17.31 20.27 -12.85
N VAL A 61 17.37 19.26 -12.01
CA VAL A 61 16.35 18.95 -11.00
C VAL A 61 17.01 18.77 -9.62
N PHE A 62 16.23 19.00 -8.59
CA PHE A 62 16.59 18.79 -7.19
C PHE A 62 15.70 17.70 -6.57
N VAL A 63 16.08 17.19 -5.40
CA VAL A 63 15.21 16.32 -4.62
C VAL A 63 13.93 17.09 -4.26
N GLY A 64 12.80 16.63 -4.75
CA GLY A 64 11.49 17.25 -4.56
C GLY A 64 10.98 18.09 -5.72
N THR A 65 11.79 18.34 -6.76
CA THR A 65 11.32 19.09 -7.95
C THR A 65 10.16 18.36 -8.61
N LEU A 66 9.08 19.08 -8.95
CA LEU A 66 7.94 18.54 -9.67
C LEU A 66 8.35 18.16 -11.10
N ILE A 67 8.25 16.88 -11.45
CA ILE A 67 8.61 16.37 -12.79
C ILE A 67 7.40 15.84 -13.56
N GLY A 68 6.28 15.57 -12.88
CA GLY A 68 5.04 15.14 -13.50
C GLY A 68 3.82 15.72 -12.81
N LYS A 69 2.96 16.41 -13.55
CA LYS A 69 1.71 16.98 -13.05
C LYS A 69 0.58 15.94 -13.11
N ALA A 70 -0.20 15.83 -12.05
CA ALA A 70 -1.38 14.97 -12.02
C ALA A 70 -2.36 15.33 -13.16
N ALA A 71 -2.89 14.33 -13.85
CA ALA A 71 -3.81 14.50 -14.97
C ALA A 71 -5.14 13.77 -14.74
N GLY A 72 -6.27 14.44 -14.95
CA GLY A 72 -7.61 13.88 -14.73
C GLY A 72 -8.04 13.79 -13.26
N ALA A 73 -9.22 13.19 -13.02
CA ALA A 73 -9.87 13.18 -11.70
C ALA A 73 -9.21 12.26 -10.66
N VAL A 74 -8.52 11.22 -11.11
CA VAL A 74 -7.78 10.28 -10.24
C VAL A 74 -6.36 10.22 -10.76
N SER A 75 -5.45 10.95 -10.13
CA SER A 75 -4.03 10.98 -10.44
C SER A 75 -3.24 11.59 -9.27
N ALA A 76 -1.92 11.50 -9.28
CA ALA A 76 -1.05 12.12 -8.28
C ALA A 76 0.20 12.72 -8.94
N ALA A 77 0.68 13.83 -8.38
CA ALA A 77 1.92 14.47 -8.83
C ALA A 77 3.13 13.55 -8.67
N VAL A 78 4.16 13.76 -9.48
CA VAL A 78 5.41 12.98 -9.49
C VAL A 78 6.58 13.94 -9.34
N HIS A 79 7.53 13.60 -8.48
CA HIS A 79 8.65 14.45 -8.09
C HIS A 79 9.97 13.73 -8.34
N SER A 80 11.04 14.48 -8.59
CA SER A 80 12.38 13.94 -8.64
C SER A 80 12.81 13.44 -7.26
N SER A 81 13.35 12.23 -7.23
CA SER A 81 13.85 11.60 -6.01
C SER A 81 15.32 11.86 -5.73
N VAL A 82 16.04 12.43 -6.70
CA VAL A 82 17.47 12.77 -6.65
C VAL A 82 17.69 14.20 -7.17
N SER A 83 18.83 14.79 -6.85
CA SER A 83 19.34 15.96 -7.59
C SER A 83 20.18 15.51 -8.77
N GLY A 84 20.16 16.27 -9.86
CA GLY A 84 20.92 15.96 -11.05
C GLY A 84 20.32 16.53 -12.32
N THR A 85 20.46 15.80 -13.43
CA THR A 85 20.03 16.25 -14.77
C THR A 85 19.08 15.25 -15.41
N VAL A 86 17.99 15.74 -16.00
CA VAL A 86 17.06 14.92 -16.77
C VAL A 86 17.77 14.41 -18.03
N LYS A 87 18.04 13.10 -18.06
CA LYS A 87 18.69 12.41 -19.17
C LYS A 87 17.75 12.20 -20.35
N ALA A 88 16.50 11.82 -20.06
CA ALA A 88 15.50 11.51 -21.08
C ALA A 88 14.08 11.54 -20.52
N VAL A 89 13.12 11.79 -21.40
CA VAL A 89 11.70 11.49 -21.18
C VAL A 89 11.27 10.48 -22.24
N GLU A 90 11.00 9.24 -21.83
CA GLU A 90 10.81 8.12 -22.75
C GLU A 90 9.47 7.41 -22.53
N SER A 91 8.94 6.81 -23.61
CA SER A 91 7.79 5.92 -23.57
C SER A 91 8.24 4.48 -23.27
N VAL A 92 7.57 3.83 -22.32
CA VAL A 92 7.76 2.42 -21.99
C VAL A 92 6.43 1.69 -21.89
N ILE A 93 6.43 0.38 -22.12
CA ILE A 93 5.27 -0.47 -21.85
C ILE A 93 5.36 -0.94 -20.41
N SER A 94 4.40 -0.54 -19.58
CA SER A 94 4.25 -1.02 -18.21
C SER A 94 2.80 -1.43 -17.94
N GLY A 95 2.59 -2.61 -17.39
CA GLY A 95 1.25 -3.14 -17.13
C GLY A 95 0.38 -3.27 -18.39
N GLY A 96 0.98 -3.50 -19.56
CA GLY A 96 0.29 -3.61 -20.84
C GLY A 96 -0.18 -2.28 -21.45
N LYS A 97 0.29 -1.14 -20.92
CA LYS A 97 0.00 0.19 -21.45
C LYS A 97 1.28 0.95 -21.72
N GLU A 98 1.26 1.76 -22.77
CA GLU A 98 2.32 2.75 -22.98
C GLU A 98 2.18 3.88 -21.95
N ILE A 99 3.27 4.15 -21.23
CA ILE A 99 3.38 5.23 -20.25
C ILE A 99 4.69 5.97 -20.45
N LYS A 100 4.74 7.24 -20.05
CA LYS A 100 5.99 8.00 -19.99
C LYS A 100 6.74 7.72 -18.69
N ARG A 101 8.07 7.76 -18.74
CA ARG A 101 8.95 7.84 -17.56
C ARG A 101 10.03 8.91 -17.77
N VAL A 102 10.48 9.49 -16.67
CA VAL A 102 11.58 10.47 -16.66
C VAL A 102 12.83 9.79 -16.12
N VAL A 103 13.92 9.84 -16.88
CA VAL A 103 15.23 9.30 -16.48
C VAL A 103 16.11 10.45 -16.02
N ILE A 104 16.70 10.33 -14.85
CA ILE A 104 17.50 11.38 -14.21
C ILE A 104 18.85 10.78 -13.82
N ASP A 105 19.92 11.36 -14.35
CA ASP A 105 21.28 11.05 -13.91
C ASP A 105 21.56 11.87 -12.64
N SER A 106 21.89 11.17 -11.56
CA SER A 106 22.13 11.74 -10.23
C SER A 106 23.51 12.38 -10.16
N ASP A 107 23.60 13.52 -9.49
CA ASP A 107 24.89 14.15 -9.15
C ASP A 107 25.52 13.60 -7.85
N GLY A 108 24.79 12.71 -7.14
CA GLY A 108 25.21 12.14 -5.86
C GLY A 108 25.09 13.09 -4.66
N LEU A 109 24.65 14.34 -4.86
CA LEU A 109 24.61 15.37 -3.82
C LEU A 109 23.31 15.35 -3.00
N MET A 110 22.21 14.86 -3.59
CA MET A 110 20.87 14.87 -3.01
C MET A 110 20.42 16.27 -2.53
N GLU A 111 20.75 17.31 -3.31
CA GLU A 111 20.37 18.68 -3.01
C GLU A 111 18.85 18.81 -3.01
N LYS A 112 18.29 19.36 -1.94
CA LYS A 112 16.85 19.61 -1.80
C LYS A 112 16.45 20.80 -2.66
N ASP A 113 15.25 20.73 -3.24
CA ASP A 113 14.71 21.85 -4.00
C ASP A 113 14.62 23.10 -3.11
N PRO A 114 15.23 24.24 -3.49
CA PRO A 114 15.21 25.46 -2.67
C PRO A 114 13.81 26.03 -2.43
N SER A 115 12.82 25.63 -3.24
CA SER A 115 11.44 26.08 -3.09
C SER A 115 10.66 25.34 -1.99
N LEU A 116 11.21 24.25 -1.43
CA LEU A 116 10.55 23.47 -0.40
C LEU A 116 10.36 24.31 0.87
N LYS A 117 9.12 24.33 1.34
CA LYS A 117 8.71 25.02 2.57
C LYS A 117 7.56 24.26 3.23
N PRO A 118 7.37 24.40 4.54
CA PRO A 118 6.20 23.85 5.21
C PRO A 118 4.90 24.26 4.48
N PHE A 119 3.94 23.34 4.44
CA PHE A 119 2.65 23.55 3.81
C PHE A 119 1.62 23.92 4.88
N ASP A 120 0.99 25.08 4.74
CA ASP A 120 0.01 25.55 5.71
C ASP A 120 -1.30 24.78 5.57
N VAL A 121 -1.83 24.28 6.69
CA VAL A 121 -3.08 23.52 6.73
C VAL A 121 -4.02 24.11 7.77
N ASN A 122 -5.10 24.71 7.29
CA ASN A 122 -6.10 25.34 8.14
C ASN A 122 -7.41 24.52 8.21
N ASN A 123 -7.74 23.79 7.14
CA ASN A 123 -8.99 23.05 7.00
C ASN A 123 -8.82 21.68 6.31
N ALA A 124 -9.91 20.93 6.16
CA ALA A 124 -9.93 19.63 5.50
C ALA A 124 -9.52 19.67 4.02
N GLN A 125 -9.85 20.74 3.29
CA GLN A 125 -9.46 20.89 1.89
C GLN A 125 -7.94 21.09 1.76
N ASP A 126 -7.32 21.82 2.69
CA ASP A 126 -5.87 22.00 2.72
C ASP A 126 -5.15 20.66 2.95
N ILE A 127 -5.73 19.73 3.72
CA ILE A 127 -5.20 18.37 3.86
C ILE A 127 -5.21 17.61 2.52
N ALA A 128 -6.31 17.72 1.76
CA ALA A 128 -6.40 17.10 0.45
C ALA A 128 -5.43 17.74 -0.57
N ASN A 129 -5.27 19.07 -0.51
CA ASN A 129 -4.31 19.81 -1.33
C ASN A 129 -2.87 19.42 -0.98
N ALA A 130 -2.54 19.34 0.31
CA ALA A 130 -1.23 18.88 0.77
C ALA A 130 -0.93 17.45 0.28
N ALA A 131 -1.91 16.55 0.34
CA ALA A 131 -1.75 15.20 -0.21
C ALA A 131 -1.55 15.20 -1.73
N ALA A 132 -2.18 16.13 -2.46
CA ALA A 132 -2.02 16.28 -3.90
C ALA A 132 -0.62 16.79 -4.26
N GLU A 133 -0.15 17.86 -3.60
CA GLU A 133 1.19 18.45 -3.80
C GLU A 133 2.30 17.53 -3.34
N CYS A 134 2.11 16.76 -2.26
CA CYS A 134 3.03 15.70 -1.87
C CYS A 134 3.17 14.61 -2.96
N GLY A 135 2.17 14.49 -3.85
CA GLY A 135 2.04 13.35 -4.75
C GLY A 135 1.75 12.06 -3.97
N LEU A 136 1.04 12.15 -2.85
CA LEU A 136 0.80 11.04 -1.95
C LEU A 136 -0.24 10.08 -2.53
N VAL A 137 0.08 8.79 -2.46
CA VAL A 137 -0.83 7.69 -2.79
C VAL A 137 -0.97 6.78 -1.58
N GLY A 138 -1.98 5.92 -1.57
CA GLY A 138 -2.13 4.89 -0.54
C GLY A 138 -0.92 3.95 -0.54
N LEU A 139 -0.08 4.05 0.49
CA LEU A 139 1.23 3.40 0.52
C LEU A 139 1.18 1.91 0.91
N GLY A 140 0.01 1.41 1.31
CA GLY A 140 -0.23 -0.01 1.63
C GLY A 140 -0.41 -0.94 0.43
N GLY A 141 -0.05 -0.51 -0.80
CA GLY A 141 0.05 -1.38 -1.98
C GLY A 141 -0.84 -0.99 -3.15
N ALA A 142 -2.14 -0.71 -2.92
CA ALA A 142 -3.07 -0.44 -4.02
C ALA A 142 -2.77 0.87 -4.78
N GLY A 143 -2.07 1.83 -4.16
CA GLY A 143 -1.71 3.09 -4.83
C GLY A 143 -2.93 3.90 -5.27
N PHE A 144 -3.92 4.10 -4.40
CA PHE A 144 -5.03 5.02 -4.68
C PHE A 144 -4.62 6.45 -4.25
N PRO A 145 -4.74 7.50 -5.08
CA PRO A 145 -4.34 8.86 -4.72
C PRO A 145 -4.97 9.33 -3.40
N ALA A 146 -4.13 9.77 -2.46
CA ALA A 146 -4.59 10.11 -1.11
C ALA A 146 -5.44 11.40 -1.10
N SER A 147 -5.12 12.36 -1.98
CA SER A 147 -5.92 13.57 -2.20
C SER A 147 -7.38 13.23 -2.47
N VAL A 148 -7.65 12.30 -3.39
CA VAL A 148 -9.01 11.85 -3.73
C VAL A 148 -9.71 11.18 -2.53
N LYS A 149 -8.99 10.46 -1.67
CA LYS A 149 -9.58 9.89 -0.44
C LYS A 149 -9.93 10.96 0.60
N LEU A 150 -9.15 12.04 0.63
CA LEU A 150 -9.25 13.13 1.61
C LEU A 150 -10.18 14.26 1.15
N THR A 151 -10.55 14.30 -0.14
CA THR A 151 -11.63 15.14 -0.64
C THR A 151 -12.97 14.62 -0.14
N VAL A 152 -13.38 15.08 1.03
CA VAL A 152 -14.69 14.78 1.63
C VAL A 152 -15.74 15.71 1.03
N LYS A 153 -16.85 15.14 0.55
CA LYS A 153 -18.01 15.93 0.12
C LYS A 153 -18.77 16.42 1.34
N GLU A 154 -19.21 17.67 1.36
CA GLU A 154 -19.97 18.26 2.49
C GLU A 154 -21.21 17.41 2.87
N GLU A 155 -21.87 16.81 1.88
CA GLU A 155 -23.05 15.96 2.05
C GLU A 155 -22.75 14.56 2.64
N THR A 156 -21.48 14.16 2.71
CA THR A 156 -21.06 12.84 3.18
C THR A 156 -20.35 12.96 4.53
N PRO A 157 -21.08 12.93 5.66
CA PRO A 157 -20.47 13.08 6.97
C PRO A 157 -19.52 11.92 7.24
N ILE A 158 -18.24 12.24 7.43
CA ILE A 158 -17.23 11.29 7.88
C ILE A 158 -17.11 11.42 9.40
N ASP A 159 -17.37 10.33 10.11
CA ASP A 159 -17.29 10.31 11.58
C ASP A 159 -16.10 9.49 12.09
N THR A 160 -15.52 8.63 11.25
CA THR A 160 -14.46 7.69 11.65
C THR A 160 -13.25 7.73 10.71
N LEU A 161 -12.06 7.96 11.26
CA LEU A 161 -10.77 7.75 10.60
C LEU A 161 -10.14 6.45 11.11
N ILE A 162 -9.75 5.56 10.21
CA ILE A 162 -9.08 4.29 10.53
C ILE A 162 -7.64 4.36 10.04
N ILE A 163 -6.70 4.18 10.96
CA ILE A 163 -5.28 4.07 10.65
C ILE A 163 -4.91 2.60 10.58
N ASN A 164 -4.52 2.15 9.40
CA ASN A 164 -4.19 0.77 9.11
C ASN A 164 -2.70 0.51 9.29
N GLY A 165 -2.34 -0.14 10.40
CA GLY A 165 -1.02 -0.70 10.69
C GLY A 165 -1.05 -2.23 10.76
N ALA A 166 -1.99 -2.88 10.06
CA ALA A 166 -2.19 -4.33 10.19
C ALA A 166 -1.05 -5.15 9.57
N GLU A 167 -0.53 -4.80 8.39
CA GLU A 167 0.60 -5.45 7.69
C GLU A 167 0.64 -7.00 7.83
N CYS A 168 -0.35 -7.65 7.22
CA CYS A 168 -0.65 -9.08 7.38
C CYS A 168 0.02 -10.01 6.34
N GLU A 169 0.73 -9.46 5.34
CA GLU A 169 1.50 -10.24 4.36
C GLU A 169 2.77 -10.84 5.01
N PRO A 170 3.17 -12.08 4.69
CA PRO A 170 4.48 -12.61 5.08
C PRO A 170 5.62 -11.75 4.52
N TYR A 171 6.78 -11.81 5.17
CA TYR A 171 8.02 -11.07 4.92
C TYR A 171 7.97 -9.55 5.17
N ILE A 172 6.89 -8.87 4.78
CA ILE A 172 6.83 -7.40 4.82
C ILE A 172 6.88 -6.86 6.27
N THR A 173 7.79 -5.94 6.57
CA THR A 173 7.89 -5.26 7.87
C THR A 173 7.99 -3.74 7.75
N SER A 174 7.81 -3.16 6.56
CA SER A 174 8.00 -1.74 6.31
C SER A 174 7.08 -0.86 7.16
N ASP A 175 5.77 -1.15 7.20
CA ASP A 175 4.81 -0.42 8.02
C ASP A 175 5.06 -0.68 9.51
N TYR A 176 5.44 -1.91 9.88
CA TYR A 176 5.82 -2.22 11.26
C TYR A 176 7.01 -1.39 11.74
N ARG A 177 8.06 -1.24 10.92
CA ARG A 177 9.20 -0.38 11.23
C ARG A 177 8.83 1.10 11.23
N GLU A 178 7.95 1.54 10.34
CA GLU A 178 7.41 2.91 10.37
C GLU A 178 6.70 3.22 11.70
N CYS A 179 5.90 2.27 12.23
CA CYS A 179 5.25 2.40 13.53
C CYS A 179 6.23 2.62 14.70
N ILE A 180 7.47 2.12 14.57
CA ILE A 180 8.47 2.10 15.64
C ILE A 180 9.44 3.27 15.50
N GLU A 181 9.99 3.48 14.30
CA GLU A 181 11.03 4.45 14.03
C GLU A 181 10.47 5.85 13.76
N SER A 182 9.28 5.93 13.17
CA SER A 182 8.64 7.19 12.77
C SER A 182 7.38 7.49 13.57
N TYR A 183 7.29 6.95 14.79
CA TYR A 183 6.10 7.02 15.62
C TYR A 183 5.67 8.47 15.93
N ASN A 184 6.60 9.43 16.03
CA ASN A 184 6.28 10.85 16.22
C ASN A 184 5.51 11.44 15.02
N ASP A 185 5.95 11.15 13.79
CA ASP A 185 5.25 11.62 12.59
C ASP A 185 3.84 11.01 12.49
N VAL A 186 3.71 9.74 12.92
CA VAL A 186 2.41 9.07 12.99
C VAL A 186 1.49 9.75 14.00
N ILE A 187 1.98 10.02 15.21
CA ILE A 187 1.20 10.72 16.26
C ILE A 187 0.69 12.05 15.74
N GLU A 188 1.61 12.90 15.29
CA GLU A 188 1.27 14.27 14.92
C GLU A 188 0.39 14.29 13.67
N GLY A 189 0.63 13.38 12.71
CA GLY A 189 -0.25 13.21 11.56
C GLY A 189 -1.65 12.76 11.95
N VAL A 190 -1.79 11.84 12.90
CA VAL A 190 -3.10 11.38 13.40
C VAL A 190 -3.88 12.53 14.04
N TYR A 191 -3.27 13.29 14.94
CA TYR A 191 -3.95 14.41 15.61
C TYR A 191 -4.25 15.55 14.65
N LEU A 192 -3.35 15.84 13.70
CA LEU A 192 -3.61 16.82 12.65
C LEU A 192 -4.82 16.42 11.80
N LEU A 193 -4.88 15.16 11.36
CA LEU A 193 -6.02 14.67 10.58
C LEU A 193 -7.31 14.66 11.39
N LYS A 194 -7.25 14.29 12.68
CA LYS A 194 -8.41 14.35 13.58
C LYS A 194 -9.01 15.76 13.61
N ASP A 195 -8.16 16.75 13.91
CA ASP A 195 -8.54 18.16 14.03
C ASP A 195 -9.09 18.70 12.71
N LYS A 196 -8.31 18.58 11.62
CA LYS A 196 -8.64 19.21 10.34
C LYS A 196 -9.79 18.55 9.59
N LEU A 197 -10.00 17.25 9.78
CA LEU A 197 -11.16 16.54 9.22
C LEU A 197 -12.39 16.57 10.15
N ASN A 198 -12.25 17.09 11.38
CA ASN A 198 -13.31 17.14 12.39
C ASN A 198 -13.97 15.76 12.64
N VAL A 199 -13.17 14.70 12.66
CA VAL A 199 -13.66 13.33 12.88
C VAL A 199 -13.78 13.01 14.37
N LYS A 200 -14.88 12.35 14.74
CA LYS A 200 -15.22 12.05 16.15
C LYS A 200 -14.55 10.79 16.67
N ASN A 201 -14.12 9.90 15.78
CA ASN A 201 -13.51 8.63 16.13
C ASN A 201 -12.26 8.42 15.28
N VAL A 202 -11.14 8.14 15.93
CA VAL A 202 -9.92 7.69 15.26
C VAL A 202 -9.51 6.34 15.82
N ILE A 203 -9.41 5.34 14.96
CA ILE A 203 -9.10 3.96 15.35
C ILE A 203 -7.79 3.56 14.70
N ILE A 204 -6.74 3.43 15.50
CA ILE A 204 -5.45 2.89 15.08
C ILE A 204 -5.52 1.37 15.19
N CYS A 205 -5.52 0.69 14.05
CA CYS A 205 -5.71 -0.74 13.96
C CYS A 205 -4.36 -1.45 13.73
N ILE A 206 -3.99 -2.35 14.64
CA ILE A 206 -2.74 -3.12 14.56
C ILE A 206 -2.97 -4.58 14.97
N GLU A 207 -2.31 -5.52 14.30
CA GLU A 207 -2.40 -6.93 14.66
C GLU A 207 -1.77 -7.24 16.03
N SER A 208 -2.36 -8.20 16.75
CA SER A 208 -1.98 -8.56 18.13
C SER A 208 -0.56 -9.07 18.29
N ASN A 209 0.07 -9.58 17.23
CA ASN A 209 1.44 -10.11 17.22
C ASN A 209 2.53 -9.03 17.08
N LYS A 210 2.19 -7.73 17.06
CA LYS A 210 3.13 -6.63 16.85
C LYS A 210 3.42 -5.85 18.15
N GLU A 211 3.91 -6.52 19.18
CA GLU A 211 3.99 -5.98 20.55
C GLU A 211 4.80 -4.68 20.71
N LYS A 212 5.96 -4.56 20.06
CA LYS A 212 6.78 -3.33 20.11
C LYS A 212 6.04 -2.13 19.52
N ALA A 213 5.43 -2.32 18.35
CA ALA A 213 4.61 -1.29 17.70
C ALA A 213 3.36 -0.97 18.52
N ILE A 214 2.66 -1.96 19.09
CA ILE A 214 1.55 -1.73 20.03
C ILE A 214 1.98 -0.85 21.20
N THR A 215 3.16 -1.10 21.77
CA THR A 215 3.66 -0.36 22.93
C THR A 215 3.92 1.12 22.57
N LYS A 216 4.54 1.37 21.41
CA LYS A 216 4.73 2.72 20.87
C LYS A 216 3.40 3.37 20.52
N LEU A 217 2.52 2.69 19.80
CA LEU A 217 1.23 3.25 19.38
C LEU A 217 0.26 3.48 20.55
N TYR A 218 0.45 2.77 21.67
CA TYR A 218 -0.32 3.02 22.89
C TYR A 218 0.01 4.39 23.51
N THR A 219 1.23 4.92 23.31
CA THR A 219 1.55 6.27 23.79
C THR A 219 0.75 7.34 23.05
N ILE A 220 0.34 7.06 21.80
CA ILE A 220 -0.54 7.92 21.01
C ILE A 220 -1.93 7.99 21.67
N ALA A 221 -2.55 6.83 21.89
CA ALA A 221 -3.87 6.73 22.52
C ALA A 221 -3.89 7.15 24.01
N ALA A 222 -2.72 7.45 24.59
CA ALA A 222 -2.58 7.96 25.95
C ALA A 222 -2.10 9.43 25.97
N ASP A 223 -2.02 10.09 24.81
CA ASP A 223 -1.62 11.49 24.70
C ASP A 223 -2.64 12.39 25.40
N LYS A 224 -2.14 13.40 26.12
CA LYS A 224 -2.98 14.30 26.92
C LYS A 224 -3.82 15.25 26.06
N ARG A 225 -3.48 15.42 24.77
CA ARG A 225 -4.26 16.21 23.81
C ARG A 225 -5.62 15.61 23.50
N ASP A 226 -5.83 14.33 23.79
CA ASP A 226 -7.07 13.61 23.50
C ASP A 226 -8.05 13.65 24.69
N GLU A 227 -8.49 14.85 25.04
CA GLU A 227 -9.40 15.06 26.18
C GLU A 227 -10.77 14.37 25.99
N ASP A 228 -11.20 14.17 24.75
CA ASP A 228 -12.44 13.52 24.36
C ASP A 228 -12.32 11.99 24.15
N ASP A 229 -11.14 11.39 24.37
CA ASP A 229 -10.84 9.97 24.17
C ASP A 229 -11.25 9.45 22.77
N ALA A 230 -11.11 10.31 21.75
CA ALA A 230 -11.50 9.99 20.38
C ALA A 230 -10.45 9.15 19.65
N VAL A 231 -9.17 9.17 20.06
CA VAL A 231 -8.08 8.40 19.43
C VAL A 231 -7.81 7.13 20.21
N ARG A 232 -8.16 5.98 19.61
CA ARG A 232 -8.09 4.67 20.28
C ARG A 232 -7.26 3.67 19.50
N LEU A 233 -6.53 2.83 20.23
CA LEU A 233 -5.79 1.71 19.67
C LEU A 233 -6.66 0.44 19.68
N MET A 234 -6.80 -0.22 18.54
CA MET A 234 -7.48 -1.49 18.39
C MET A 234 -6.51 -2.63 18.08
N LYS A 235 -6.52 -3.67 18.91
CA LYS A 235 -5.79 -4.91 18.64
C LYS A 235 -6.64 -5.84 17.78
N LEU A 236 -6.19 -6.06 16.56
CA LEU A 236 -6.80 -6.97 15.61
C LEU A 236 -6.25 -8.40 15.78
N PRO A 237 -7.02 -9.45 15.48
CA PRO A 237 -6.50 -10.80 15.40
C PRO A 237 -5.47 -10.90 14.28
N THR A 238 -4.43 -11.71 14.48
CA THR A 238 -3.48 -12.06 13.41
C THR A 238 -4.15 -13.02 12.44
N SER A 239 -4.68 -12.48 11.34
CA SER A 239 -5.40 -13.22 10.31
C SER A 239 -5.27 -12.50 8.99
N TYR A 240 -4.83 -13.16 7.94
CA TYR A 240 -4.85 -12.59 6.62
C TYR A 240 -6.26 -12.72 6.01
N PRO A 241 -6.85 -11.71 5.35
CA PRO A 241 -6.31 -10.38 5.01
C PRO A 241 -6.88 -9.25 5.91
N GLN A 242 -6.58 -9.26 7.20
CA GLN A 242 -7.15 -8.30 8.18
C GLN A 242 -6.89 -6.83 7.81
N GLY A 243 -5.79 -6.54 7.12
CA GLY A 243 -5.44 -5.20 6.66
C GLY A 243 -6.19 -4.71 5.40
N ALA A 244 -7.03 -5.52 4.77
CA ALA A 244 -7.77 -5.07 3.60
C ALA A 244 -8.86 -4.06 3.97
N GLU A 245 -9.07 -3.04 3.14
CA GLU A 245 -9.89 -1.87 3.46
C GLU A 245 -11.32 -2.23 3.92
N LYS A 246 -12.03 -3.10 3.19
CA LYS A 246 -13.37 -3.54 3.58
C LYS A 246 -13.38 -4.38 4.86
N VAL A 247 -12.32 -5.14 5.08
CA VAL A 247 -12.18 -6.05 6.22
C VAL A 247 -11.90 -5.27 7.49
N ILE A 248 -10.97 -4.31 7.44
CA ILE A 248 -10.60 -3.47 8.58
C ILE A 248 -11.73 -2.51 8.98
N ILE A 249 -12.48 -1.96 8.01
CA ILE A 249 -13.71 -1.18 8.30
C ILE A 249 -14.70 -2.04 9.05
N TYR A 250 -14.98 -3.25 8.55
CA TYR A 250 -15.93 -4.15 9.21
C TYR A 250 -15.48 -4.54 10.63
N SER A 251 -14.19 -4.81 10.82
CA SER A 251 -13.65 -5.11 12.16
C SER A 251 -13.72 -3.92 13.11
N ALA A 252 -13.40 -2.72 12.62
CA ALA A 252 -13.30 -1.52 13.45
C ALA A 252 -14.68 -0.93 13.79
N THR A 253 -15.64 -0.97 12.86
CA THR A 253 -16.92 -0.25 13.00
C THR A 253 -18.15 -1.14 12.87
N GLY A 254 -18.00 -2.36 12.37
CA GLY A 254 -19.11 -3.24 12.00
C GLY A 254 -19.83 -2.84 10.71
N ARG A 255 -19.43 -1.74 10.05
CA ARG A 255 -20.02 -1.26 8.80
C ARG A 255 -19.54 -2.10 7.62
N ARG A 256 -20.40 -2.25 6.60
CA ARG A 256 -20.09 -3.00 5.38
C ARG A 256 -20.09 -2.04 4.20
N VAL A 257 -18.96 -1.91 3.52
CA VAL A 257 -18.86 -1.13 2.28
C VAL A 257 -19.54 -1.90 1.14
N PRO A 258 -20.62 -1.39 0.52
CA PRO A 258 -21.28 -2.09 -0.58
C PRO A 258 -20.38 -2.27 -1.82
N ALA A 259 -20.81 -3.11 -2.77
CA ALA A 259 -20.12 -3.24 -4.04
C ALA A 259 -20.15 -1.90 -4.82
N GLY A 260 -19.01 -1.51 -5.40
CA GLY A 260 -18.88 -0.25 -6.16
C GLY A 260 -18.89 1.03 -5.32
N LYS A 261 -18.96 0.92 -3.99
CA LYS A 261 -18.92 2.06 -3.05
C LYS A 261 -17.54 2.20 -2.40
N LEU A 262 -17.27 3.41 -1.93
CA LEU A 262 -16.04 3.79 -1.24
C LEU A 262 -16.24 3.75 0.29
N PRO A 263 -15.16 3.71 1.08
CA PRO A 263 -15.24 3.85 2.54
C PRO A 263 -16.01 5.09 3.00
N SER A 264 -15.92 6.20 2.27
CA SER A 264 -16.62 7.45 2.58
C SER A 264 -18.14 7.27 2.57
N ASP A 265 -18.68 6.41 1.70
CA ASP A 265 -20.12 6.12 1.61
C ASP A 265 -20.67 5.43 2.88
N VAL A 266 -19.79 4.95 3.76
CA VAL A 266 -20.16 4.40 5.08
C VAL A 266 -19.58 5.22 6.24
N GLY A 267 -19.22 6.49 5.99
CA GLY A 267 -18.73 7.42 7.01
C GLY A 267 -17.31 7.13 7.51
N CYS A 268 -16.49 6.45 6.70
CA CYS A 268 -15.13 6.07 7.08
C CYS A 268 -14.07 6.58 6.10
N ILE A 269 -12.92 7.01 6.63
CA ILE A 269 -11.67 7.16 5.86
C ILE A 269 -10.69 6.11 6.36
N VAL A 270 -10.00 5.43 5.45
CA VAL A 270 -8.94 4.47 5.80
C VAL A 270 -7.61 4.94 5.23
N MET A 271 -6.64 5.18 6.11
CA MET A 271 -5.28 5.55 5.74
C MET A 271 -4.30 4.51 6.24
N ASN A 272 -3.34 4.12 5.40
CA ASN A 272 -2.18 3.35 5.84
C ASN A 272 -1.32 4.21 6.77
N ILE A 273 -0.70 3.60 7.77
CA ILE A 273 0.09 4.33 8.78
C ILE A 273 1.26 5.12 8.16
N THR A 274 1.94 4.55 7.18
CA THR A 274 3.03 5.20 6.44
C THR A 274 2.51 6.36 5.59
N SER A 275 1.28 6.28 5.07
CA SER A 275 0.66 7.42 4.39
C SER A 275 0.40 8.60 5.33
N VAL A 276 0.00 8.35 6.59
CA VAL A 276 -0.21 9.42 7.58
C VAL A 276 1.12 10.09 7.93
N ALA A 277 2.16 9.30 8.20
CA ALA A 277 3.49 9.82 8.51
C ALA A 277 4.07 10.63 7.35
N ALA A 278 3.97 10.12 6.12
CA ALA A 278 4.44 10.82 4.92
C ALA A 278 3.71 12.16 4.69
N LEU A 279 2.39 12.20 4.89
CA LEU A 279 1.61 13.44 4.77
C LEU A 279 2.06 14.47 5.80
N TYR A 280 2.23 14.06 7.06
CA TYR A 280 2.68 14.96 8.11
C TYR A 280 4.09 15.53 7.82
N ARG A 281 5.03 14.69 7.40
CA ARG A 281 6.38 15.15 7.00
C ARG A 281 6.34 16.19 5.89
N PHE A 282 5.52 15.95 4.86
CA PHE A 282 5.32 16.92 3.78
C PHE A 282 4.80 18.25 4.34
N ILE A 283 3.76 18.22 5.17
CA ILE A 283 3.19 19.43 5.79
C ILE A 283 4.25 20.20 6.59
N LYS A 284 5.11 19.49 7.31
CA LYS A 284 6.15 20.11 8.14
C LYS A 284 7.37 20.63 7.39
N THR A 285 7.69 20.06 6.23
CA THR A 285 8.99 20.29 5.58
C THR A 285 8.90 20.74 4.13
N GLY A 286 7.74 20.59 3.49
CA GLY A 286 7.54 20.74 2.06
C GLY A 286 8.01 19.55 1.23
N MET A 287 8.80 18.62 1.80
CA MET A 287 9.40 17.51 1.03
C MET A 287 8.32 16.54 0.53
N PRO A 288 8.10 16.43 -0.80
CA PRO A 288 7.08 15.53 -1.34
C PRO A 288 7.51 14.07 -1.23
N LEU A 289 6.65 13.16 -1.67
CA LEU A 289 6.94 11.72 -1.64
C LEU A 289 8.02 11.36 -2.69
N VAL A 290 9.28 11.44 -2.26
CA VAL A 290 10.49 11.20 -3.06
C VAL A 290 11.19 9.88 -2.74
N SER A 291 10.98 9.35 -1.54
CA SER A 291 11.56 8.09 -1.08
C SER A 291 10.52 7.26 -0.35
N LYS A 292 10.76 5.96 -0.28
CA LYS A 292 9.87 5.03 0.42
C LYS A 292 10.65 3.99 1.21
N ARG A 293 10.16 3.70 2.41
CA ARG A 293 10.59 2.54 3.19
C ARG A 293 9.98 1.27 2.61
N ILE A 294 10.81 0.32 2.25
CA ILE A 294 10.42 -0.99 1.75
C ILE A 294 11.15 -2.10 2.50
N THR A 295 10.56 -3.29 2.53
CA THR A 295 11.23 -4.50 3.02
C THR A 295 11.88 -5.26 1.87
N VAL A 296 13.15 -5.61 2.01
CA VAL A 296 13.85 -6.54 1.11
C VAL A 296 14.11 -7.82 1.90
N ASP A 297 13.37 -8.86 1.59
CA ASP A 297 13.37 -10.13 2.34
C ASP A 297 12.97 -11.28 1.40
N GLY A 298 12.86 -12.49 1.92
CA GLY A 298 12.57 -13.70 1.16
C GLY A 298 13.65 -14.75 1.34
N THR A 299 13.42 -15.93 0.79
CA THR A 299 14.32 -17.07 1.00
C THR A 299 15.64 -16.94 0.24
N ALA A 300 15.73 -16.06 -0.76
CA ALA A 300 16.88 -15.91 -1.64
C ALA A 300 17.62 -14.56 -1.49
N VAL A 301 17.25 -13.72 -0.53
CA VAL A 301 17.97 -12.46 -0.26
C VAL A 301 19.14 -12.76 0.70
N ASN A 302 20.35 -12.33 0.34
CA ASN A 302 21.55 -12.64 1.14
C ASN A 302 21.58 -11.85 2.46
N GLU A 303 21.19 -10.57 2.44
CA GLU A 303 21.08 -9.73 3.64
C GLU A 303 19.69 -9.07 3.72
N PRO A 304 18.66 -9.76 4.24
CA PRO A 304 17.34 -9.18 4.43
C PRO A 304 17.37 -7.91 5.30
N LYS A 305 16.71 -6.85 4.86
CA LYS A 305 16.71 -5.54 5.53
C LYS A 305 15.51 -4.67 5.15
N ASN A 306 15.16 -3.72 6.01
CA ASN A 306 14.28 -2.61 5.60
C ASN A 306 15.15 -1.47 5.07
N VAL A 307 14.73 -0.86 3.96
CA VAL A 307 15.52 0.17 3.27
C VAL A 307 14.63 1.35 2.94
N ILE A 308 15.12 2.57 3.17
CA ILE A 308 14.52 3.81 2.66
C ILE A 308 15.18 4.12 1.32
N VAL A 309 14.42 3.96 0.25
CA VAL A 309 14.91 3.97 -1.14
C VAL A 309 14.32 5.16 -1.90
N PRO A 310 15.12 5.91 -2.68
CA PRO A 310 14.61 6.90 -3.63
C PRO A 310 13.68 6.27 -4.67
N ILE A 311 12.54 6.89 -4.94
CA ILE A 311 11.58 6.40 -5.95
C ILE A 311 12.22 6.45 -7.34
N GLY A 312 12.03 5.42 -8.15
CA GLY A 312 12.65 5.24 -9.45
C GLY A 312 14.01 4.55 -9.41
N THR A 313 14.51 4.17 -8.24
CA THR A 313 15.71 3.32 -8.13
C THR A 313 15.47 1.96 -8.78
N PRO A 314 16.36 1.46 -9.65
CA PRO A 314 16.25 0.11 -10.20
C PRO A 314 16.21 -0.96 -9.13
N ILE A 315 15.34 -1.97 -9.29
CA ILE A 315 15.21 -3.08 -8.33
C ILE A 315 16.55 -3.79 -8.13
N GLU A 316 17.33 -3.96 -9.19
CA GLU A 316 18.67 -4.58 -9.14
C GLU A 316 19.58 -3.86 -8.15
N LYS A 317 19.60 -2.52 -8.13
CA LYS A 317 20.41 -1.73 -7.20
C LYS A 317 19.97 -1.87 -5.76
N VAL A 318 18.68 -2.05 -5.53
CA VAL A 318 18.15 -2.31 -4.18
C VAL A 318 18.56 -3.71 -3.70
N LEU A 319 18.52 -4.71 -4.58
CA LEU A 319 18.96 -6.07 -4.27
C LEU A 319 20.48 -6.13 -4.03
N GLU A 320 21.28 -5.44 -4.85
CA GLU A 320 22.73 -5.27 -4.62
C GLU A 320 23.01 -4.68 -3.22
N PHE A 321 22.26 -3.64 -2.82
CA PHE A 321 22.38 -3.06 -1.47
C PHE A 321 21.97 -4.02 -0.34
N ALA A 322 21.14 -5.02 -0.65
CA ALA A 322 20.77 -6.12 0.24
C ALA A 322 21.73 -7.34 0.13
N GLY A 323 22.97 -7.12 -0.32
CA GLY A 323 23.98 -8.18 -0.44
C GLY A 323 23.78 -9.10 -1.66
N GLY A 324 22.91 -8.71 -2.59
CA GLY A 324 22.53 -9.52 -3.73
C GLY A 324 21.51 -10.62 -3.38
N VAL A 325 21.30 -11.49 -4.36
CA VAL A 325 20.44 -12.68 -4.23
C VAL A 325 21.31 -13.94 -4.37
N SER A 326 20.84 -15.06 -3.83
CA SER A 326 21.51 -16.34 -3.97
C SER A 326 21.41 -16.89 -5.40
N ASP A 327 22.35 -17.75 -5.81
CA ASP A 327 22.40 -18.32 -7.17
C ASP A 327 21.15 -19.15 -7.53
N ASP A 328 20.44 -19.66 -6.51
CA ASP A 328 19.19 -20.39 -6.64
C ASP A 328 17.94 -19.49 -6.57
N ALA A 329 18.08 -18.16 -6.68
CA ALA A 329 16.95 -17.24 -6.77
C ALA A 329 16.12 -17.51 -8.03
N ALA A 330 14.81 -17.63 -7.86
CA ALA A 330 13.92 -18.09 -8.92
C ALA A 330 12.75 -17.13 -9.22
N GLU A 331 12.39 -16.25 -8.28
CA GLU A 331 11.28 -15.31 -8.44
C GLU A 331 11.54 -14.03 -7.62
N ILE A 332 11.24 -12.87 -8.21
CA ILE A 332 11.26 -11.57 -7.54
C ILE A 332 9.82 -11.05 -7.53
N ILE A 333 9.29 -10.78 -6.34
CA ILE A 333 7.91 -10.33 -6.16
C ILE A 333 7.93 -8.89 -5.64
N MET A 334 7.25 -7.99 -6.33
CA MET A 334 6.92 -6.66 -5.81
C MET A 334 5.73 -6.76 -4.86
N GLY A 335 5.98 -6.63 -3.56
CA GLY A 335 5.01 -6.86 -2.49
C GLY A 335 5.21 -8.21 -1.81
N GLY A 336 4.17 -8.72 -1.15
CA GLY A 336 4.20 -10.00 -0.45
C GLY A 336 3.72 -11.16 -1.30
N PRO A 337 3.91 -12.41 -0.85
CA PRO A 337 3.59 -13.61 -1.65
C PRO A 337 2.10 -13.81 -1.93
N MET A 338 1.18 -13.11 -1.25
CA MET A 338 -0.26 -13.28 -1.47
C MET A 338 -0.81 -12.38 -2.56
N MET A 339 -0.48 -11.09 -2.54
CA MET A 339 -1.00 -10.08 -3.48
C MET A 339 0.05 -9.45 -4.37
N GLY A 340 1.33 -9.74 -4.16
CA GLY A 340 2.42 -9.18 -4.94
C GLY A 340 2.38 -9.57 -6.41
N VAL A 341 3.21 -8.89 -7.19
CA VAL A 341 3.33 -9.08 -8.64
C VAL A 341 4.72 -9.59 -8.96
N ASP A 342 4.81 -10.68 -9.71
CA ASP A 342 6.06 -11.23 -10.25
C ASP A 342 6.73 -10.20 -11.17
N VAL A 343 8.01 -9.94 -10.95
CA VAL A 343 8.82 -8.97 -11.69
C VAL A 343 9.43 -9.68 -12.89
N CYS A 344 8.84 -9.47 -14.07
CA CYS A 344 9.34 -10.02 -15.32
C CYS A 344 10.18 -9.02 -16.14
N ASP A 345 10.29 -7.77 -15.68
CA ASP A 345 10.97 -6.68 -16.39
C ASP A 345 12.26 -6.30 -15.67
N LYS A 346 13.39 -6.31 -16.40
CA LYS A 346 14.69 -5.88 -15.90
C LYS A 346 14.76 -4.38 -15.65
N GLU A 347 13.91 -3.63 -16.34
CA GLU A 347 13.80 -2.18 -16.21
C GLU A 347 12.88 -1.75 -15.06
N ALA A 348 12.42 -2.70 -14.24
CA ALA A 348 11.57 -2.45 -13.10
C ALA A 348 12.29 -1.63 -12.02
N VAL A 349 11.53 -0.73 -11.40
CA VAL A 349 12.01 0.25 -10.42
C VAL A 349 11.13 0.25 -9.20
N ILE A 350 11.64 0.84 -8.11
CA ILE A 350 10.82 1.14 -6.94
C ILE A 350 9.86 2.28 -7.26
N GLU A 351 8.57 2.03 -7.11
CA GLU A 351 7.49 2.99 -7.26
C GLU A 351 6.86 3.32 -5.89
N LYS A 352 6.07 4.41 -5.85
CA LYS A 352 5.32 4.84 -4.66
C LYS A 352 4.48 3.74 -4.01
N ARG A 353 3.97 2.79 -4.78
CA ARG A 353 3.08 1.74 -4.27
C ARG A 353 3.82 0.52 -3.69
N ASN A 354 5.12 0.32 -3.98
CA ASN A 354 5.86 -0.85 -3.51
C ASN A 354 6.12 -0.77 -2.01
N ASN A 355 5.81 -1.82 -1.26
CA ASN A 355 6.12 -1.93 0.18
C ASN A 355 7.19 -3.00 0.47
N ALA A 356 7.42 -3.90 -0.48
CA ALA A 356 8.48 -4.91 -0.37
C ALA A 356 9.01 -5.35 -1.73
N LEU A 357 10.22 -5.89 -1.70
CA LEU A 357 10.77 -6.83 -2.67
C LEU A 357 10.93 -8.17 -1.94
N THR A 358 10.20 -9.19 -2.37
CA THR A 358 10.30 -10.54 -1.83
C THR A 358 10.96 -11.46 -2.85
N VAL A 359 12.12 -12.02 -2.54
CA VAL A 359 12.86 -12.91 -3.47
C VAL A 359 12.82 -14.35 -2.98
N MET A 360 12.35 -15.26 -3.83
CA MET A 360 12.14 -16.66 -3.49
C MET A 360 13.13 -17.58 -4.22
N LYS A 361 13.66 -18.58 -3.52
CA LYS A 361 14.51 -19.65 -4.10
C LYS A 361 13.73 -20.59 -5.00
N GLU A 362 12.46 -20.80 -4.65
CA GLU A 362 11.56 -21.61 -5.47
C GLU A 362 10.59 -20.66 -6.15
N ARG A 363 10.61 -20.68 -7.49
CA ARG A 363 9.54 -20.04 -8.24
C ARG A 363 8.25 -20.78 -7.91
N PHE A 364 7.18 -20.04 -7.70
CA PHE A 364 5.86 -20.65 -7.67
C PHE A 364 5.62 -21.36 -9.01
N LYS A 365 5.87 -22.67 -9.06
CA LYS A 365 5.45 -23.48 -10.20
C LYS A 365 3.93 -23.45 -10.22
N GLU A 366 3.34 -23.21 -11.40
CA GLU A 366 1.91 -23.43 -11.56
C GLU A 366 1.61 -24.85 -11.04
N PRO A 367 0.88 -24.97 -9.93
CA PRO A 367 0.63 -26.28 -9.37
C PRO A 367 -0.24 -27.05 -10.36
N ASP A 368 0.03 -28.34 -10.54
CA ASP A 368 -0.81 -29.23 -11.34
C ASP A 368 -2.24 -29.21 -10.79
N ALA A 369 -3.07 -28.35 -11.38
CA ALA A 369 -4.41 -28.10 -10.89
C ALA A 369 -5.26 -29.33 -11.18
N SER A 370 -5.69 -30.02 -10.14
CA SER A 370 -6.61 -31.13 -10.27
C SER A 370 -8.06 -30.64 -10.37
N PRO A 371 -9.01 -31.50 -10.78
CA PRO A 371 -10.43 -31.17 -10.72
C PRO A 371 -10.88 -30.76 -9.31
N CYS A 372 -11.86 -29.84 -9.25
CA CYS A 372 -12.43 -29.42 -7.98
C CYS A 372 -13.11 -30.59 -7.27
N ILE A 373 -12.73 -30.86 -6.01
CA ILE A 373 -13.34 -31.90 -5.16
C ILE A 373 -14.52 -31.39 -4.32
N HIS A 374 -15.02 -30.18 -4.60
CA HIS A 374 -16.18 -29.56 -3.92
C HIS A 374 -16.10 -29.45 -2.39
N CYS A 375 -14.90 -29.43 -1.80
CA CYS A 375 -14.70 -29.40 -0.34
C CYS A 375 -15.15 -28.12 0.39
N GLY A 376 -15.53 -27.06 -0.32
CA GLY A 376 -16.01 -25.79 0.28
C GLY A 376 -14.95 -24.91 0.96
N ARG A 377 -13.68 -25.34 1.07
CA ARG A 377 -12.62 -24.58 1.77
C ARG A 377 -12.42 -23.15 1.24
N CYS A 378 -12.46 -22.98 -0.07
CA CYS A 378 -12.33 -21.66 -0.71
C CYS A 378 -13.47 -20.69 -0.35
N ALA A 379 -14.69 -21.21 -0.15
CA ALA A 379 -15.85 -20.44 0.28
C ALA A 379 -15.71 -20.03 1.75
N ALA A 380 -15.33 -20.98 2.60
CA ALA A 380 -15.12 -20.75 4.03
C ALA A 380 -13.98 -19.76 4.31
N ALA A 381 -12.92 -19.77 3.48
CA ALA A 381 -11.80 -18.84 3.60
C ALA A 381 -12.10 -17.44 3.03
N CYS A 382 -13.14 -17.26 2.22
CA CYS A 382 -13.41 -15.98 1.55
C CYS A 382 -13.97 -14.94 2.54
N PRO A 383 -13.24 -13.85 2.84
CA PRO A 383 -13.73 -12.84 3.78
C PRO A 383 -14.98 -12.10 3.28
N MET A 384 -15.18 -12.08 1.97
CA MET A 384 -16.33 -11.46 1.32
C MET A 384 -17.53 -12.42 1.16
N ARG A 385 -17.43 -13.66 1.68
CA ARG A 385 -18.47 -14.70 1.55
C ARG A 385 -18.88 -15.01 0.11
N LEU A 386 -17.95 -14.86 -0.82
CA LEU A 386 -18.15 -15.25 -2.22
C LEU A 386 -17.98 -16.76 -2.37
N TYR A 387 -18.44 -17.30 -3.51
CA TYR A 387 -18.25 -18.70 -3.87
C TYR A 387 -17.32 -18.82 -5.10
N PRO A 388 -15.98 -18.83 -4.90
CA PRO A 388 -15.02 -18.67 -6.00
C PRO A 388 -15.10 -19.78 -7.06
N THR A 389 -15.41 -21.02 -6.66
CA THR A 389 -15.56 -22.14 -7.60
C THR A 389 -16.77 -21.99 -8.51
N ALA A 390 -17.85 -21.35 -8.06
CA ALA A 390 -18.98 -21.04 -8.93
C ALA A 390 -18.65 -19.92 -9.92
N VAL A 391 -17.81 -18.95 -9.51
CA VAL A 391 -17.31 -17.90 -10.42
C VAL A 391 -16.40 -18.51 -11.48
N GLU A 392 -15.45 -19.37 -11.08
CA GLU A 392 -14.58 -20.11 -12.00
C GLU A 392 -15.41 -20.92 -13.01
N ALA A 393 -16.38 -21.72 -12.52
CA ALA A 393 -17.24 -22.51 -13.39
C ALA A 393 -18.07 -21.65 -14.36
N ALA A 394 -18.64 -20.53 -13.88
CA ALA A 394 -19.40 -19.61 -14.72
C ALA A 394 -18.51 -18.96 -15.80
N LEU A 395 -17.28 -18.59 -15.45
CA LEU A 395 -16.29 -18.03 -16.37
C LEU A 395 -15.92 -19.04 -17.46
N SER A 396 -15.59 -20.28 -17.09
CA SER A 396 -15.23 -21.34 -18.06
C SER A 396 -16.34 -21.67 -19.06
N HIS A 397 -17.60 -21.45 -18.70
CA HIS A 397 -18.77 -21.68 -19.57
C HIS A 397 -19.28 -20.40 -20.25
N GLY A 398 -18.59 -19.26 -20.13
CA GLY A 398 -18.99 -18.00 -20.75
C GLY A 398 -20.29 -17.40 -20.20
N LEU A 399 -20.74 -17.78 -19.00
CA LEU A 399 -22.01 -17.37 -18.41
C LEU A 399 -21.93 -15.98 -17.75
N LYS A 400 -21.85 -14.92 -18.56
CA LYS A 400 -21.67 -13.53 -18.09
C LYS A 400 -22.73 -13.06 -17.08
N ASP A 401 -24.00 -13.36 -17.31
CA ASP A 401 -25.07 -12.94 -16.40
C ASP A 401 -24.93 -13.59 -15.02
N LYS A 402 -24.43 -14.82 -14.98
CA LYS A 402 -24.13 -15.52 -13.74
C LYS A 402 -22.97 -14.88 -12.98
N LEU A 403 -21.97 -14.32 -13.66
CA LEU A 403 -20.88 -13.57 -13.00
C LEU A 403 -21.41 -12.32 -12.27
N LYS A 404 -22.42 -11.64 -12.83
CA LYS A 404 -23.08 -10.50 -12.20
C LYS A 404 -23.85 -10.93 -10.94
N THR A 405 -24.67 -11.98 -11.03
CA THR A 405 -25.45 -12.48 -9.89
C THR A 405 -24.57 -13.06 -8.78
N LEU A 406 -23.38 -13.57 -9.13
CA LEU A 406 -22.35 -14.01 -8.17
C LEU A 406 -21.57 -12.85 -7.53
N ASN A 407 -21.87 -11.59 -7.85
CA ASN A 407 -21.25 -10.40 -7.25
C ASN A 407 -19.71 -10.41 -7.31
N VAL A 408 -19.13 -10.86 -8.42
CA VAL A 408 -17.66 -11.00 -8.55
C VAL A 408 -16.89 -9.69 -8.30
N ASN A 409 -17.50 -8.54 -8.62
CA ASN A 409 -16.93 -7.21 -8.37
C ASN A 409 -16.76 -6.88 -6.88
N TYR A 410 -17.38 -7.66 -5.99
CA TYR A 410 -17.18 -7.54 -4.55
C TYR A 410 -15.86 -8.15 -4.06
N CYS A 411 -15.24 -9.02 -4.87
CA CYS A 411 -13.97 -9.65 -4.57
C CYS A 411 -12.85 -8.61 -4.42
N MET A 412 -11.94 -8.85 -3.48
CA MET A 412 -10.77 -8.01 -3.19
C MET A 412 -9.44 -8.65 -3.60
N GLU A 413 -9.48 -9.78 -4.33
CA GLU A 413 -8.31 -10.43 -4.95
C GLU A 413 -7.18 -10.81 -3.98
N CYS A 414 -7.53 -11.18 -2.74
CA CYS A 414 -6.57 -11.47 -1.68
C CYS A 414 -5.90 -12.84 -1.75
N GLY A 415 -6.12 -13.68 -2.77
CA GLY A 415 -5.42 -14.97 -2.82
C GLY A 415 -5.92 -16.06 -1.87
N SER A 416 -6.73 -15.74 -0.84
CA SER A 416 -7.10 -16.70 0.21
C SER A 416 -7.76 -17.97 -0.32
N CYS A 417 -8.60 -17.84 -1.35
CA CYS A 417 -9.27 -18.99 -1.97
C CYS A 417 -8.30 -19.91 -2.72
N SER A 418 -7.32 -19.36 -3.44
CA SER A 418 -6.30 -20.13 -4.15
C SER A 418 -5.38 -20.85 -3.16
N TYR A 419 -4.95 -20.16 -2.11
CA TYR A 419 -4.02 -20.70 -1.11
C TYR A 419 -4.57 -21.94 -0.38
N VAL A 420 -5.82 -21.89 0.09
CA VAL A 420 -6.43 -23.03 0.81
C VAL A 420 -6.87 -24.18 -0.09
N CYS A 421 -6.86 -24.01 -1.41
CA CYS A 421 -7.41 -24.99 -2.33
C CYS A 421 -6.52 -26.25 -2.39
N PRO A 422 -7.00 -27.43 -1.95
CA PRO A 422 -6.20 -28.66 -2.04
C PRO A 422 -5.99 -29.11 -3.48
N ALA A 423 -6.94 -28.80 -4.37
CA ALA A 423 -6.85 -29.06 -5.80
C ALA A 423 -6.03 -28.00 -6.56
N LYS A 424 -5.48 -27.01 -5.84
CA LYS A 424 -4.61 -25.95 -6.39
C LYS A 424 -5.22 -25.19 -7.57
N ARG A 425 -6.55 -25.03 -7.55
CA ARG A 425 -7.29 -24.25 -8.54
C ARG A 425 -6.83 -22.78 -8.51
N PRO A 426 -6.58 -22.13 -9.66
CA PRO A 426 -6.14 -20.73 -9.75
C PRO A 426 -7.33 -19.76 -9.56
N LEU A 427 -8.02 -19.88 -8.42
CA LEU A 427 -9.31 -19.22 -8.17
C LEU A 427 -9.19 -17.70 -8.20
N THR A 428 -8.11 -17.13 -7.66
CA THR A 428 -7.87 -15.67 -7.67
C THR A 428 -7.70 -15.13 -9.09
N GLN A 429 -6.98 -15.85 -9.95
CA GLN A 429 -6.83 -15.53 -11.36
C GLN A 429 -8.18 -15.61 -12.07
N ALA A 430 -8.98 -16.64 -11.79
CA ALA A 430 -10.35 -16.73 -12.30
C ALA A 430 -11.22 -15.54 -11.85
N MET A 431 -11.12 -15.09 -10.60
CA MET A 431 -11.83 -13.89 -10.13
C MET A 431 -11.39 -12.63 -10.89
N ARG A 432 -10.08 -12.46 -11.15
CA ARG A 432 -9.53 -11.33 -11.92
C ARG A 432 -10.05 -11.33 -13.34
N LEU A 433 -10.00 -12.48 -14.02
CA LEU A 433 -10.51 -12.65 -15.38
C LEU A 433 -12.02 -12.41 -15.45
N ALA A 434 -12.79 -12.93 -14.50
CA ALA A 434 -14.23 -12.71 -14.44
C ALA A 434 -14.59 -11.23 -14.23
N LYS A 435 -13.82 -10.48 -13.41
CA LYS A 435 -14.00 -9.03 -13.31
C LYS A 435 -13.64 -8.30 -14.60
N ALA A 436 -12.60 -8.73 -15.30
CA ALA A 436 -12.21 -8.14 -16.58
C ALA A 436 -13.30 -8.38 -17.64
N GLU A 437 -13.88 -9.58 -17.65
CA GLU A 437 -14.95 -9.95 -18.58
C GLU A 437 -16.26 -9.18 -18.34
N LEU A 438 -16.53 -8.74 -17.10
CA LEU A 438 -17.66 -7.85 -16.80
C LEU A 438 -17.42 -6.38 -17.18
N ARG A 439 -16.16 -5.98 -17.45
CA ARG A 439 -15.83 -4.61 -17.89
C ARG A 439 -15.83 -4.46 -19.41
N ARG A 440 -15.80 -5.58 -20.14
CA ARG A 440 -15.94 -5.67 -21.60
C ARG A 440 -17.41 -5.78 -21.95
#